data_AF-A0A2E2IT69-F1
#
_entry.id   AF-A0A2E2IT69-F1
#
_cell.length_a   1.000
_cell.length_b   1.000
_cell.length_c   1.000
_cell.angle_alpha   90.00
_cell.angle_beta   90.00
_cell.angle_gamma   90.00
#
_symmetry.space_group_name_H-M   'P 1'
#
loop_
_entity.id
_entity.type
_entity.pdbx_description
1 polymer ?
#
loop_
_entity_poly.entity_id
_entity_poly.type
_entity_poly.pdbx_seq_one_letter_code
_entity_poly.pdbx_strand_id
1 'polypeptide(L)'
;MSLRRSRIENADTFFASNGSGWMKLNKEAAQEVLVRLRKERKRVSMIEAGIWHNPGFEARLDGILSEDTKERDGIDVDTTEEFFVELDPTYDTFIVTVQKSRDSG
;
A
#
# COMPACT_ATOMS: atom_id res chain seq x y z
N MET A 1 -20.65 -3.81 -8.09
CA MET A 1 -19.98 -4.19 -6.82
C MET A 1 -19.27 -2.97 -6.25
N SER A 2 -19.20 -2.83 -4.93
CA SER A 2 -18.53 -1.69 -4.28
C SER A 2 -17.04 -2.00 -4.08
N LEU A 3 -16.15 -1.20 -4.67
CA LEU A 3 -14.69 -1.34 -4.52
C LEU A 3 -14.23 -1.26 -3.05
N ARG A 4 -15.01 -0.61 -2.17
CA ARG A 4 -14.72 -0.53 -0.73
C ARG A 4 -14.80 -1.88 -0.01
N ARG A 5 -15.53 -2.83 -0.60
CA ARG A 5 -15.81 -4.17 -0.03
C ARG A 5 -15.13 -5.28 -0.82
N SER A 6 -14.23 -4.96 -1.74
CA SER A 6 -13.53 -5.91 -2.58
C SER A 6 -12.03 -5.87 -2.28
N ARG A 7 -11.39 -7.04 -2.32
CA ARG A 7 -9.94 -7.14 -2.45
C ARG A 7 -9.60 -7.09 -3.93
N ILE A 8 -8.73 -6.17 -4.30
CA ILE A 8 -8.35 -5.85 -5.67
C ILE A 8 -7.04 -6.57 -5.99
N GLU A 9 -6.98 -7.11 -7.21
CA GLU A 9 -5.91 -8.03 -7.64
C GLU A 9 -5.03 -7.45 -8.74
N ASN A 10 -5.15 -6.14 -9.03
CA ASN A 10 -4.28 -5.45 -9.98
C ASN A 10 -4.04 -3.99 -9.59
N ALA A 11 -2.89 -3.46 -9.99
CA ALA A 11 -2.57 -2.05 -9.77
C ALA A 11 -3.43 -1.08 -10.60
N ASP A 12 -3.91 -1.46 -11.78
CA ASP A 12 -4.64 -0.54 -12.65
C ASP A 12 -5.92 0.00 -11.99
N THR A 13 -6.64 -0.85 -11.26
CA THR A 13 -7.83 -0.44 -10.50
C THR A 13 -7.49 0.55 -9.39
N PHE A 14 -6.31 0.41 -8.76
CA PHE A 14 -5.81 1.36 -7.76
C PHE A 14 -5.63 2.75 -8.34
N PHE A 15 -4.93 2.86 -9.47
CA PHE A 15 -4.67 4.15 -10.11
C PHE A 15 -5.95 4.75 -10.72
N ALA A 16 -6.78 3.94 -11.39
CA ALA A 16 -8.03 4.39 -12.01
C ALA A 16 -9.06 4.92 -10.99
N SER A 17 -9.03 4.41 -9.75
CA SER A 17 -10.03 4.75 -8.72
C SER A 17 -9.49 5.65 -7.61
N ASN A 18 -8.28 6.19 -7.73
CA ASN A 18 -7.60 6.92 -6.66
C ASN A 18 -7.58 6.13 -5.33
N GLY A 19 -7.09 4.89 -5.38
CA GLY A 19 -7.15 3.90 -4.30
C GLY A 19 -6.29 4.18 -3.06
N SER A 20 -5.47 5.23 -3.10
CA SER A 20 -4.53 5.58 -2.03
C SER A 20 -5.21 5.69 -0.66
N GLY A 21 -4.70 4.95 0.33
CA GLY A 21 -5.14 5.00 1.72
C GLY A 21 -6.48 4.34 2.01
N TRP A 22 -7.08 3.59 1.07
CA TRP A 22 -8.32 2.88 1.37
C TRP A 22 -8.58 1.59 0.60
N MET A 23 -7.95 1.39 -0.56
CA MET A 23 -8.16 0.21 -1.40
C MET A 23 -7.43 -0.99 -0.82
N LYS A 24 -8.13 -2.13 -0.75
CA LYS A 24 -7.59 -3.38 -0.26
C LYS A 24 -7.00 -4.12 -1.45
N LEU A 25 -5.70 -4.34 -1.43
CA LEU A 25 -4.93 -4.98 -2.49
C LEU A 25 -4.52 -6.37 -2.00
N ASN A 26 -4.52 -7.39 -2.84
CA ASN A 26 -3.72 -8.58 -2.55
C ASN A 26 -2.21 -8.24 -2.62
N LYS A 27 -1.36 -9.19 -2.26
CA LYS A 27 0.09 -9.00 -2.23
C LYS A 27 0.64 -8.59 -3.61
N GLU A 28 0.21 -9.28 -4.66
CA GLU A 28 0.67 -9.05 -6.02
C GLU A 28 0.30 -7.64 -6.50
N ALA A 29 -0.95 -7.21 -6.31
CA ALA A 29 -1.40 -5.87 -6.68
C ALA A 29 -0.69 -4.78 -5.88
N ALA A 30 -0.40 -5.01 -4.60
CA ALA A 30 0.36 -4.08 -3.79
C ALA A 30 1.78 -3.90 -4.35
N GLN A 31 2.47 -5.00 -4.69
CA GLN A 31 3.80 -4.95 -5.30
C GLN A 31 3.78 -4.27 -6.67
N GLU A 32 2.77 -4.55 -7.51
CA GLU A 32 2.58 -3.84 -8.79
C GLU A 32 2.40 -2.33 -8.60
N VAL A 33 1.61 -1.91 -7.60
CA VAL A 33 1.43 -0.48 -7.26
C VAL A 33 2.78 0.14 -6.89
N LEU A 34 3.57 -0.51 -6.03
CA LEU A 34 4.88 0.00 -5.61
C LEU A 34 5.86 0.14 -6.78
N VAL A 35 5.92 -0.87 -7.66
CA VAL A 35 6.75 -0.83 -8.87
C VAL A 35 6.33 0.32 -9.78
N ARG A 36 5.02 0.56 -9.94
CA ARG A 36 4.53 1.67 -10.76
C ARG A 36 4.79 3.03 -10.13
N LEU A 37 4.58 3.20 -8.82
CA LEU A 37 4.91 4.42 -8.10
C LEU A 37 6.40 4.76 -8.21
N ARG A 38 7.29 3.76 -8.11
CA ARG A 38 8.74 3.90 -8.35
C ARG A 38 9.02 4.48 -9.74
N LYS A 39 8.42 3.91 -10.79
CA LYS A 39 8.57 4.39 -12.17
C LYS A 39 8.07 5.83 -12.35
N GLU A 40 7.01 6.20 -11.63
CA GLU A 40 6.43 7.54 -11.64
C GLU A 40 7.13 8.53 -10.69
N ARG A 41 8.23 8.12 -10.01
CA ARG A 41 8.94 8.91 -8.98
C ARG A 41 8.03 9.41 -7.86
N LYS A 42 6.98 8.64 -7.55
CA LYS A 42 6.08 8.89 -6.41
C LYS A 42 6.56 8.11 -5.20
N ARG A 43 6.36 8.71 -4.02
CA ARG A 43 6.72 8.12 -2.74
C ARG A 43 5.50 7.55 -2.04
N VAL A 44 5.73 6.55 -1.20
CA VAL A 44 4.71 5.95 -0.33
C VAL A 44 4.96 6.47 1.08
N SER A 45 3.92 6.93 1.76
CA SER A 45 4.01 7.36 3.16
C SER A 45 3.69 6.23 4.13
N MET A 46 2.88 5.25 3.71
CA MET A 46 2.49 4.13 4.56
C MET A 46 2.02 2.91 3.75
N ILE A 47 2.30 1.73 4.28
CA ILE A 47 1.72 0.44 3.88
C ILE A 47 1.13 -0.19 5.15
N GLU A 48 -0.15 -0.54 5.10
CA GLU A 48 -0.83 -1.29 6.17
C GLU A 48 -1.12 -2.69 5.64
N ALA A 49 -0.63 -3.71 6.33
CA ALA A 49 -0.93 -5.10 6.05
C ALA A 49 -1.99 -5.65 7.00
N GLY A 50 -2.67 -6.70 6.55
CA GLY A 50 -3.64 -7.41 7.37
C GLY A 50 -4.31 -8.56 6.67
N ILE A 51 -5.41 -9.02 7.26
CA ILE A 51 -6.11 -10.26 6.86
C ILE A 51 -7.43 -9.91 6.19
N TRP A 52 -7.72 -10.57 5.06
CA TRP A 52 -9.01 -10.47 4.39
C TRP A 52 -10.05 -11.45 4.93
N HIS A 53 -11.22 -10.91 5.27
CA HIS A 53 -12.40 -11.65 5.74
C HIS A 53 -13.56 -11.46 4.77
N ASN A 54 -13.51 -12.01 3.56
CA ASN A 54 -14.47 -11.78 2.46
C ASN A 54 -15.97 -11.52 2.86
N PRO A 55 -16.46 -10.28 2.92
CA PRO A 55 -15.75 -8.99 2.83
C PRO A 55 -15.39 -8.37 4.19
N GLY A 56 -14.15 -7.93 4.34
CA GLY A 56 -13.67 -7.35 5.60
C GLY A 56 -12.16 -7.27 5.63
N PHE A 57 -11.61 -6.19 6.19
CA PHE A 57 -10.17 -6.03 6.35
C PHE A 57 -9.87 -5.87 7.84
N GLU A 58 -9.06 -6.78 8.36
CA GLU A 58 -8.53 -6.70 9.72
C GLU A 58 -7.10 -6.15 9.64
N ALA A 59 -6.93 -4.88 9.99
CA ALA A 59 -5.62 -4.23 10.04
C ALA A 59 -4.77 -4.81 11.19
N ARG A 60 -3.47 -4.97 10.94
CA ARG A 60 -2.54 -5.58 11.90
C ARG A 60 -1.46 -4.56 12.25
N LEU A 61 -1.34 -4.22 13.54
CA LEU A 61 -0.46 -3.14 14.00
C LEU A 61 1.03 -3.45 13.77
N ASP A 62 1.39 -4.72 13.83
CA ASP A 62 2.71 -5.26 13.50
C ASP A 62 2.96 -5.38 11.99
N GLY A 63 1.93 -5.13 11.17
CA GLY A 63 1.99 -5.10 9.71
C GLY A 63 1.99 -3.68 9.15
N ILE A 64 2.44 -2.67 9.89
CA ILE A 64 2.47 -1.28 9.41
C ILE A 64 3.92 -0.88 9.10
N LEU A 65 4.15 -0.46 7.85
CA LEU A 65 5.36 0.25 7.44
C LEU A 65 4.98 1.70 7.16
N SER A 66 5.61 2.66 7.83
CA SER A 66 5.35 4.10 7.63
C SER A 66 6.65 4.87 7.45
N GLU A 67 6.59 5.99 6.74
CA GLU A 67 7.73 6.91 6.61
C GLU A 67 8.22 7.38 8.00
N ASP A 68 9.54 7.48 8.18
CA ASP A 68 10.07 8.21 9.33
C ASP A 68 9.75 9.70 9.13
N THR A 69 8.89 10.20 10.02
CA THR A 69 8.40 11.59 10.04
C THR A 69 9.48 12.67 10.05
N LYS A 70 10.74 12.31 10.36
CA LYS A 70 11.87 13.24 10.43
C LYS A 70 12.41 13.62 9.05
N GLU A 71 12.48 12.67 8.12
CA GLU A 71 13.12 12.90 6.82
C GLU A 71 12.09 13.21 5.73
N ARG A 72 10.86 12.70 5.84
CA ARG A 72 9.76 12.89 4.85
C ARG A 72 10.17 12.57 3.41
N ASP A 73 11.18 11.74 3.23
CA ASP A 73 11.62 11.29 1.92
C ASP A 73 10.77 10.13 1.37
N GLY A 74 9.73 9.74 2.11
CA GLY A 74 8.89 8.57 1.85
C GLY A 74 9.62 7.26 2.11
N ILE A 75 8.93 6.15 1.89
CA ILE A 75 9.50 4.82 2.03
C ILE A 75 10.30 4.47 0.77
N ASP A 76 11.53 3.98 0.94
CA ASP A 76 12.36 3.50 -0.17
C ASP A 76 11.93 2.10 -0.65
N VAL A 77 12.25 1.79 -1.90
CA VAL A 77 11.86 0.51 -2.52
C VAL A 77 12.52 -0.66 -1.81
N ASP A 78 13.79 -0.54 -1.46
CA ASP A 78 14.52 -1.63 -0.79
C ASP A 78 13.85 -1.95 0.56
N THR A 79 13.42 -0.91 1.29
CA THR A 79 12.64 -1.05 2.53
C THR A 79 11.27 -1.71 2.29
N THR A 80 10.59 -1.40 1.18
CA THR A 80 9.33 -2.09 0.88
C THR A 80 9.54 -3.57 0.56
N GLU A 81 10.62 -3.94 -0.13
CA GLU A 81 10.92 -5.34 -0.43
C GLU A 81 11.23 -6.12 0.85
N GLU A 82 12.07 -5.59 1.73
CA GLU A 82 12.37 -6.16 3.05
C GLU A 82 11.11 -6.35 3.88
N PHE A 83 10.21 -5.35 3.91
CA PHE A 83 8.94 -5.45 4.60
C PHE A 83 8.11 -6.66 4.17
N PHE A 84 7.97 -6.96 2.87
CA PHE A 84 7.21 -8.13 2.40
C PHE A 84 7.90 -9.47 2.67
N VAL A 85 9.21 -9.48 2.91
CA VAL A 85 10.00 -10.67 3.25
C VAL A 85 9.83 -11.01 4.74
N GLU A 86 9.86 -9.99 5.60
CA GLU A 86 9.75 -10.17 7.05
C GLU A 86 8.31 -10.31 7.55
N LEU A 87 7.34 -9.90 6.73
CA LEU A 87 5.93 -9.90 7.10
C LEU A 87 5.40 -11.29 7.44
N ASP A 88 4.51 -11.36 8.43
CA ASP A 88 3.74 -12.57 8.72
C ASP A 88 3.03 -13.06 7.44
N PRO A 89 3.28 -14.33 7.00
CA PRO A 89 2.74 -14.85 5.75
C PRO A 89 1.22 -15.00 5.73
N THR A 90 0.54 -14.88 6.88
CA THR A 90 -0.92 -14.84 6.98
C THR A 90 -1.51 -13.50 6.53
N TYR A 91 -0.70 -12.45 6.44
CA TYR A 91 -1.14 -11.13 5.99
C TYR A 91 -1.22 -11.10 4.47
N ASP A 92 -2.45 -11.14 3.96
CA ASP A 92 -2.74 -11.35 2.55
C ASP A 92 -3.33 -10.11 1.86
N THR A 93 -3.49 -9.01 2.61
CA THR A 93 -4.15 -7.80 2.14
C THR A 93 -3.46 -6.54 2.61
N PHE A 94 -3.38 -5.57 1.70
CA PHE A 94 -2.56 -4.38 1.87
C PHE A 94 -3.33 -3.11 1.50
N ILE A 95 -3.09 -2.04 2.24
CA ILE A 95 -3.49 -0.68 1.89
C ILE A 95 -2.22 0.15 1.71
N VAL A 96 -2.08 0.75 0.53
CA VAL A 96 -0.94 1.63 0.19
C VAL A 96 -1.39 3.09 0.25
N THR A 97 -0.67 3.93 0.97
CA THR A 97 -0.88 5.38 1.02
C THR A 97 0.26 6.09 0.29
N VAL A 98 -0.09 6.78 -0.80
CA VAL A 98 0.85 7.59 -1.58
C VAL A 98 1.07 8.92 -0.86
N GLN A 99 2.33 9.33 -0.75
CA GLN A 99 2.69 10.62 -0.19
C GLN A 99 2.12 11.73 -1.09
N LYS A 100 1.45 12.72 -0.49
CA LYS A 100 0.95 13.87 -1.24
C LYS A 100 2.14 14.71 -1.73
N SER A 101 2.13 15.11 -3.00
CA SER A 101 3.03 16.16 -3.46
C SER A 101 2.75 17.43 -2.65
N ARG A 102 3.80 18.08 -2.16
CA ARG A 102 3.70 19.48 -1.78
C ARG A 102 3.54 20.25 -3.08
N ASP A 103 2.31 20.61 -3.43
CA ASP A 103 2.10 21.69 -4.38
C ASP A 103 2.68 22.93 -3.73
N SER A 104 3.74 23.48 -4.34
CA SER A 104 4.31 24.78 -4.00
C SER A 104 3.24 25.85 -4.28
N GLY A 105 2.40 26.12 -3.29
CA GLY A 105 1.57 27.32 -3.23
C GLY A 105 2.40 28.53 -2.83
#